data_AF-A0A846YXX3-F1
#
_entry.id   AF-A0A846YXX3-F1
#
_cell.length_a   1.000
_cell.length_b   1.000
_cell.length_c   1.000
_cell.angle_alpha   90.00
_cell.angle_beta   90.00
_cell.angle_gamma   90.00
#
_symmetry.space_group_name_H-M   'P 1'
#
loop_
_entity.id
_entity.type
_entity.pdbx_description
1 polymer ?
#
loop_
_entity_poly.entity_id
_entity_poly.type
_entity_poly.pdbx_seq_one_letter_code
_entity_poly.pdbx_strand_id
1 'polypeptide(L)'
;MSDEDSKRTTHRALVERVLSGEGTASAEQRARAFGNEGLAPPLDVLVGKVVDRPAQVTEADLAAVKAAGYSEDQVFELVVCAAIGQSDRLYAAGLEALAEATAGEGPDHAS
;
A
#
# COMPACT_ATOMS: atom_id res chain seq x y z
N MET A 1 -5.59 -16.05 21.77
CA MET A 1 -5.21 -14.82 21.06
C MET A 1 -6.29 -13.79 21.30
N SER A 2 -5.91 -12.54 21.60
CA SER A 2 -6.89 -11.46 21.65
C SER A 2 -7.40 -11.14 20.23
N ASP A 3 -8.54 -10.45 20.13
CA ASP A 3 -9.07 -9.99 18.84
C ASP A 3 -8.08 -9.08 18.10
N GLU A 4 -7.34 -8.25 18.84
CA GLU A 4 -6.28 -7.39 18.30
C GLU A 4 -5.12 -8.19 17.71
N ASP A 5 -4.66 -9.24 18.39
CA ASP A 5 -3.61 -10.12 17.88
C ASP A 5 -4.04 -10.84 16.60
N SER A 6 -5.31 -11.22 16.52
CA SER A 6 -5.88 -11.83 15.31
C SER A 6 -5.87 -10.85 14.14
N LYS A 7 -6.30 -9.60 14.35
CA LYS A 7 -6.30 -8.56 13.30
C LYS A 7 -4.90 -8.28 12.79
N ARG A 8 -3.91 -8.14 13.68
CA ARG A 8 -2.49 -7.97 13.32
C ARG A 8 -1.96 -9.15 12.53
N THR A 9 -2.33 -10.37 12.91
CA THR A 9 -1.92 -11.59 12.19
C THR A 9 -2.51 -11.63 10.78
N THR A 10 -3.81 -11.38 10.63
CA THR A 10 -4.48 -11.33 9.33
C THR A 10 -3.92 -10.23 8.44
N HIS A 11 -3.63 -9.05 9.00
CA HIS A 11 -3.00 -7.95 8.28
C HIS A 11 -1.63 -8.34 7.71
N ARG A 12 -0.76 -8.97 8.52
CA ARG A 12 0.54 -9.46 8.04
C ARG A 12 0.41 -10.50 6.93
N ALA A 13 -0.55 -11.42 7.07
CA ALA A 13 -0.82 -12.43 6.06
C ALA A 13 -1.31 -11.82 4.74
N LEU A 14 -2.13 -10.75 4.80
CA LEU A 14 -2.55 -9.98 3.64
C LEU A 14 -1.36 -9.33 2.93
N VAL A 15 -0.51 -8.60 3.66
CA VAL A 15 0.67 -7.93 3.09
C VAL A 15 1.60 -8.95 2.41
N GLU A 16 1.87 -10.07 3.09
CA GLU A 16 2.66 -11.16 2.52
C GLU A 16 2.04 -11.68 1.21
N ARG A 17 0.74 -11.99 1.21
CA ARG A 17 0.05 -12.54 0.03
C ARG A 17 0.09 -11.61 -1.18
N VAL A 18 0.04 -10.30 -0.95
CA VAL A 18 0.09 -9.26 -1.99
C VAL A 18 1.50 -9.16 -2.58
N LEU A 19 2.53 -9.27 -1.75
CA LEU A 19 3.92 -9.14 -2.19
C LEU A 19 4.46 -10.42 -2.86
N SER A 20 4.22 -11.59 -2.24
CA SER A 20 4.90 -12.84 -2.58
C SER A 20 4.00 -13.91 -3.18
N GLY A 21 2.67 -13.74 -3.12
CA GLY A 21 1.74 -14.76 -3.61
C GLY A 21 1.71 -14.91 -5.14
N GLU A 22 0.97 -15.90 -5.63
CA GLU A 22 0.84 -16.12 -7.09
C GLU A 22 0.27 -14.88 -7.80
N GLY A 23 0.83 -14.54 -8.96
CA GLY A 23 0.44 -13.42 -9.81
C GLY A 23 1.28 -13.33 -11.09
N THR A 24 0.84 -12.49 -12.02
CA THR A 24 1.46 -12.23 -13.32
C THR A 24 2.54 -11.16 -13.24
N ALA A 25 2.40 -10.20 -12.33
CA ALA A 25 3.46 -9.26 -12.02
C ALA A 25 4.54 -9.96 -11.17
N SER A 26 5.80 -9.67 -11.46
CA SER A 26 6.90 -10.20 -10.65
C SER A 26 6.81 -9.68 -9.21
N ALA A 27 7.28 -10.47 -8.25
CA ALA A 27 7.34 -10.06 -6.85
C ALA A 27 8.13 -8.75 -6.66
N GLU A 28 9.16 -8.51 -7.47
CA GLU A 28 9.93 -7.27 -7.46
C GLU A 28 9.11 -6.07 -7.91
N GLN A 29 8.34 -6.18 -9.00
CA GLN A 29 7.44 -5.11 -9.44
C GLN A 29 6.37 -4.82 -8.38
N ARG A 30 5.82 -5.85 -7.75
CA ARG A 30 4.84 -5.71 -6.66
C ARG A 30 5.44 -5.01 -5.44
N ALA A 31 6.67 -5.35 -5.04
CA ALA A 31 7.38 -4.68 -3.96
C ALA A 31 7.64 -3.19 -4.26
N ARG A 32 8.06 -2.87 -5.49
CA ARG A 32 8.25 -1.49 -5.94
C ARG A 32 6.94 -0.69 -5.96
N ALA A 33 5.84 -1.29 -6.42
CA ALA A 33 4.52 -0.67 -6.39
C ALA A 33 4.01 -0.46 -4.96
N PHE A 34 4.15 -1.45 -4.09
CA PHE A 34 3.82 -1.34 -2.67
C PHE A 34 4.60 -0.21 -1.99
N GLY A 35 5.91 -0.11 -2.26
CA GLY A 35 6.77 0.97 -1.77
C GLY A 35 6.53 2.32 -2.43
N ASN A 36 5.84 2.38 -3.58
CA ASN A 36 5.79 3.54 -4.46
C ASN A 36 7.20 4.08 -4.81
N GLU A 37 8.13 3.18 -5.11
CA GLU A 37 9.54 3.52 -5.34
C GLU A 37 10.17 2.66 -6.44
N GLY A 38 11.03 3.26 -7.26
CA GLY A 38 11.85 2.52 -8.24
C GLY A 38 11.07 1.97 -9.46
N LEU A 39 9.89 2.51 -9.74
CA LEU A 39 9.13 2.23 -10.96
C LEU A 39 9.55 3.19 -12.07
N ALA A 40 9.55 2.71 -13.32
CA ALA A 40 9.83 3.53 -14.49
C ALA A 40 8.52 4.07 -15.10
N PRO A 41 8.56 5.21 -15.81
CA PRO A 41 7.44 5.66 -16.62
C PRO A 41 7.05 4.63 -17.68
N PRO A 42 5.73 4.45 -17.94
CA PRO A 42 4.61 5.23 -17.41
C PRO A 42 4.00 4.69 -16.10
N LEU A 43 4.56 3.62 -15.53
CA LEU A 43 3.97 2.92 -14.39
C LEU A 43 4.09 3.73 -13.08
N ASP A 44 5.17 4.49 -12.91
CA ASP A 44 5.36 5.41 -11.78
C ASP A 44 4.26 6.49 -11.69
N VAL A 45 3.81 7.02 -12.84
CA VAL A 45 2.73 8.02 -12.90
C VAL A 45 1.40 7.41 -12.46
N LEU A 46 1.06 6.21 -12.96
CA LEU A 46 -0.17 5.52 -12.55
C LEU A 46 -0.13 5.20 -11.06
N VAL A 47 0.96 4.59 -10.58
CA VAL A 47 1.11 4.20 -9.17
C VAL A 47 1.11 5.43 -8.26
N GLY A 48 1.82 6.49 -8.62
CA GLY A 48 1.81 7.75 -7.88
C GLY A 48 0.40 8.37 -7.80
N LYS A 49 -0.39 8.30 -8.87
CA LYS A 49 -1.80 8.71 -8.83
C LYS A 49 -2.63 7.84 -7.89
N VAL A 50 -2.48 6.52 -7.94
CA VAL A 50 -3.18 5.61 -7.02
C VAL A 50 -2.88 5.95 -5.56
N VAL A 51 -1.63 6.26 -5.25
CA VAL A 51 -1.16 6.55 -3.88
C VAL A 51 -1.60 7.93 -3.39
N ASP A 52 -1.42 8.98 -4.20
CA ASP A 52 -1.61 10.36 -3.75
C ASP A 52 -2.97 10.96 -4.10
N ARG A 53 -3.57 10.50 -5.20
CA ARG A 53 -4.73 11.15 -5.84
C ARG A 53 -5.58 10.16 -6.66
N PRO A 54 -6.13 9.10 -6.05
CA PRO A 54 -6.75 7.98 -6.78
C PRO A 54 -7.93 8.40 -7.65
N ALA A 55 -8.66 9.45 -7.27
CA ALA A 55 -9.76 10.02 -8.06
C ALA A 55 -9.31 10.67 -9.39
N GLN A 56 -8.00 10.84 -9.60
CA GLN A 56 -7.42 11.40 -10.83
C GLN A 56 -6.81 10.34 -11.74
N VAL A 57 -6.97 9.06 -11.42
CA VAL A 57 -6.62 7.96 -12.34
C VAL A 57 -7.61 7.99 -13.51
N THR A 58 -7.07 7.94 -14.72
CA THR A 58 -7.84 8.02 -15.97
C THR A 58 -7.59 6.81 -16.85
N GLU A 59 -8.45 6.58 -17.84
CA GLU A 59 -8.24 5.55 -18.86
C GLU A 59 -6.93 5.78 -19.64
N ALA A 60 -6.51 7.04 -19.82
CA ALA A 60 -5.26 7.36 -20.51
C ALA A 60 -4.03 6.87 -19.71
N ASP A 61 -4.09 6.91 -18.38
CA ASP A 61 -3.01 6.37 -17.53
C ASP A 61 -2.90 4.85 -17.70
N LEU A 62 -4.04 4.15 -17.70
CA LEU A 62 -4.09 2.70 -17.92
C LEU A 62 -3.63 2.33 -19.33
N ALA A 63 -4.05 3.08 -20.34
CA ALA A 63 -3.66 2.87 -21.73
C ALA A 63 -2.15 3.05 -21.94
N ALA A 64 -1.53 4.06 -21.29
CA ALA A 64 -0.10 4.28 -21.37
C ALA A 64 0.71 3.10 -20.83
N VAL A 65 0.32 2.55 -19.67
CA VAL A 65 0.98 1.38 -19.06
C VAL A 65 0.79 0.13 -19.91
N LYS A 66 -0.42 -0.11 -20.44
CA LYS A 66 -0.66 -1.21 -21.39
C LYS A 66 0.19 -1.07 -22.66
N ALA A 67 0.33 0.15 -23.21
CA ALA A 67 1.18 0.41 -24.37
C ALA A 67 2.68 0.19 -24.10
N ALA A 68 3.10 0.26 -22.83
CA ALA A 68 4.46 -0.08 -22.40
C ALA A 68 4.68 -1.61 -22.23
N GLY A 69 3.70 -2.44 -22.56
CA GLY A 69 3.82 -3.90 -22.61
C GLY A 69 3.31 -4.64 -21.37
N TYR A 70 2.68 -3.94 -20.42
CA TYR A 70 2.05 -4.58 -19.27
C TYR A 70 0.68 -5.17 -19.64
N SER A 71 0.40 -6.37 -19.16
CA SER A 71 -0.94 -6.96 -19.28
C SER A 71 -1.93 -6.28 -18.34
N GLU A 72 -3.23 -6.45 -18.61
CA GLU A 72 -4.29 -5.96 -17.73
C GLU A 72 -4.19 -6.54 -16.31
N ASP A 73 -3.90 -7.84 -16.20
CA ASP A 73 -3.67 -8.52 -14.91
C ASP A 73 -2.48 -7.91 -14.15
N GLN A 74 -1.37 -7.62 -14.83
CA GLN A 74 -0.22 -6.96 -14.22
C GLN A 74 -0.57 -5.56 -13.72
N VAL A 75 -1.31 -4.78 -14.53
CA VAL A 75 -1.75 -3.44 -14.13
C VAL A 75 -2.65 -3.52 -12.89
N PHE A 76 -3.62 -4.43 -12.88
CA PHE A 76 -4.50 -4.65 -11.73
C PHE A 76 -3.70 -5.02 -10.47
N GLU A 77 -2.81 -6.00 -10.57
CA GLU A 77 -1.98 -6.46 -9.44
C GLU A 77 -1.13 -5.31 -8.88
N LEU A 78 -0.52 -4.49 -9.73
CA LEU A 78 0.35 -3.40 -9.30
C LEU A 78 -0.42 -2.23 -8.68
N VAL A 79 -1.61 -1.92 -9.19
CA VAL A 79 -2.53 -0.94 -8.57
C VAL A 79 -2.96 -1.40 -7.19
N VAL A 80 -3.31 -2.68 -7.03
CA VAL A 80 -3.67 -3.26 -5.73
C VAL A 80 -2.47 -3.20 -4.76
N CYS A 81 -1.27 -3.56 -5.21
CA CYS A 81 -0.06 -3.46 -4.38
C CYS A 81 0.19 -2.03 -3.90
N ALA A 82 0.06 -1.05 -4.79
CA ALA A 82 0.24 0.37 -4.46
C ALA A 82 -0.78 0.87 -3.42
N ALA A 83 -2.06 0.56 -3.62
CA ALA A 83 -3.13 0.96 -2.71
C ALA A 83 -2.96 0.33 -1.31
N ILE A 84 -2.58 -0.95 -1.26
CA ILE A 84 -2.34 -1.67 0.01
C ILE A 84 -1.08 -1.12 0.69
N GLY A 85 0.01 -0.89 -0.05
CA GLY A 85 1.22 -0.30 0.51
C GLY A 85 1.00 1.09 1.09
N GLN A 86 0.17 1.92 0.44
CA GLN A 86 -0.22 3.21 1.01
C GLN A 86 -1.09 3.05 2.26
N SER A 87 -2.04 2.12 2.25
CA SER A 87 -2.90 1.85 3.41
C SER A 87 -2.09 1.33 4.60
N ASP A 88 -1.09 0.47 4.37
CA ASP A 88 -0.17 -0.06 5.39
C ASP A 88 0.63 1.05 6.06
N ARG A 89 1.20 1.98 5.28
CA ARG A 89 1.91 3.16 5.81
C ARG A 89 0.99 4.07 6.63
N LEU A 90 -0.22 4.34 6.13
CA LEU A 90 -1.22 5.15 6.86
C LEU A 90 -1.65 4.48 8.17
N TYR A 91 -1.81 3.15 8.16
CA TYR A 91 -2.12 2.38 9.35
C TYR A 91 -1.00 2.44 10.39
N ALA A 92 0.25 2.23 9.98
CA ALA A 92 1.41 2.33 10.87
C ALA A 92 1.55 3.73 11.49
N ALA A 93 1.45 4.78 10.66
CA ALA A 93 1.51 6.16 11.13
C ALA A 93 0.36 6.50 12.10
N GLY A 94 -0.85 5.98 11.84
CA GLY A 94 -1.99 6.16 12.74
C GLY A 94 -1.79 5.51 14.11
N LEU A 95 -1.20 4.31 14.15
CA LEU A 95 -0.86 3.64 15.40
C LEU A 95 0.23 4.36 16.19
N GLU A 96 1.25 4.88 15.50
CA GLU A 96 2.31 5.68 16.11
C GLU A 96 1.74 6.96 16.75
N ALA A 97 0.90 7.70 16.01
CA ALA A 97 0.22 8.89 16.53
C ALA A 97 -0.66 8.59 17.76
N LEU A 98 -1.37 7.45 17.77
CA LEU A 98 -2.16 7.01 18.93
C LEU A 98 -1.26 6.69 20.14
N ALA A 99 -0.12 6.04 19.92
CA ALA A 99 0.83 5.72 20.99
C ALA A 99 1.43 6.99 21.61
N GLU A 100 1.82 7.96 20.77
CA GLU A 100 2.31 9.26 21.23
C GLU A 100 1.27 10.02 22.06
N ALA A 101 0.02 10.08 21.59
CA ALA A 101 -1.06 10.79 22.27
C ALA A 101 -1.38 10.18 23.65
N THR A 102 -1.40 8.84 23.74
CA THR A 102 -1.74 8.14 24.99
C THR A 102 -0.58 8.04 25.99
N ALA A 103 0.67 8.15 25.53
CA ALA A 103 1.83 8.22 26.41
C ALA A 103 1.90 9.54 27.22
N GLY A 104 1.25 10.61 26.75
CA GLY A 104 1.18 11.92 27.40
C GLY A 104 0.16 12.04 28.54
N GLU A 105 -0.74 11.06 28.71
CA GLU A 105 -1.84 11.07 29.70
C GLU A 105 -1.48 10.34 31.02
N GLY A 106 -0.20 10.36 31.43
CA GLY A 106 0.26 9.85 32.74
C GLY A 106 -0.21 10.70 33.94
N PRO A 107 -0.23 10.15 35.17
CA PRO A 107 -1.08 10.59 36.30
C PRO A 107 -0.59 11.84 37.06
N ASP A 108 -0.09 12.88 36.39
CA ASP A 108 0.44 14.10 37.03
C ASP A 108 -0.56 15.26 37.11
N HIS A 109 -1.86 14.95 37.08
CA HIS A 109 -2.93 15.92 37.32
C HIS A 109 -3.74 15.57 38.57
N ALA A 110 -3.04 15.34 39.68
CA ALA A 110 -3.61 15.43 41.02
C ALA A 110 -2.59 16.12 41.93
N SER A 111 -2.73 17.43 42.09
CA SER A 111 -2.17 18.22 43.18
C SER A 111 -3.28 19.01 43.83
#